data_AF-X0BW75-F1
#
_entry.id   AF-X0BW75-F1
#
_cell.length_a   1.000
_cell.length_b   1.000
_cell.length_c   1.000
_cell.angle_alpha   90.00
_cell.angle_beta   90.00
_cell.angle_gamma   90.00
#
_symmetry.space_group_name_H-M   'P 1'
#
loop_
_entity.id
_entity.type
_entity.pdbx_description
1 polymer ?
#
loop_
_entity_poly.entity_id
_entity_poly.type
_entity_poly.pdbx_seq_one_letter_code
_entity_poly.pdbx_strand_id
1 'polypeptide(L)'
;MSIMTSPQRAPRVCRICKAKKKACGKELPTCSYCFKRGFDCVYEDESDTPPISDNVAEVLKPWSLTLFPMSISTTTLDRTMAYHLHYFYKVVGQSPLQAGKRFLDNFQRWLPIMAPRRLHEHIELSERGLPGADVSVLLLSICLVTLRSGGDLADPFLHHSVVYVTVKTLYAQVQAITHASIPLIQTGVILSAYEYASGQIGSAYISIAACIRMAQVVGVDAAYDKLGAVQEETRLHATSEWNLWWSIIVLERFILLEYSNTGRRDRMAVCPSSDVPLPSDTVSNSEYIPTYCTMSSSIIQSSSGLSSFGRQAQAIYLLDRCLYETSQSEQGDSEERLLKLQQLDKDLQKRLSVFMTQTPHEPGLRCGTIATVLIHSTRGDIVDSGLVACRR
;
A
#
# COMPACT_ATOMS: atom_id res chain seq x y z
N MET A 1 21.62 3.58 -61.81
CA MET A 1 20.41 4.30 -61.36
C MET A 1 20.12 3.86 -59.95
N SER A 2 20.50 4.66 -58.95
CA SER A 2 20.23 4.36 -57.54
C SER A 2 18.76 4.66 -57.24
N ILE A 3 18.03 3.64 -56.78
CA ILE A 3 16.63 3.74 -56.39
C ILE A 3 16.56 4.66 -55.16
N MET A 4 16.07 5.89 -55.35
CA MET A 4 15.73 6.79 -54.25
C MET A 4 14.45 6.29 -53.57
N THR A 5 14.60 5.49 -52.51
CA THR A 5 13.50 5.23 -51.58
C THR A 5 13.18 6.53 -50.84
N SER A 6 11.97 7.07 -51.04
CA SER A 6 11.55 8.24 -50.28
C SER A 6 11.52 7.90 -48.78
N PRO A 7 12.11 8.71 -47.89
CA PRO A 7 12.08 8.43 -46.46
C PRO A 7 10.63 8.42 -45.98
N GLN A 8 10.20 7.31 -45.37
CA GLN A 8 8.89 7.23 -44.71
C GLN A 8 8.83 8.29 -43.61
N ARG A 9 7.79 9.13 -43.65
CA ARG A 9 7.57 10.21 -42.68
C ARG A 9 6.40 9.89 -41.79
N ALA A 10 6.55 10.18 -40.50
CA ALA A 10 5.46 10.07 -39.55
C ALA A 10 4.38 11.13 -39.82
N PRO A 11 3.09 10.83 -39.60
CA PRO A 11 2.01 11.79 -39.80
C PRO A 11 2.08 12.95 -38.79
N ARG A 12 2.46 12.64 -37.55
CA ARG A 12 2.49 13.58 -36.41
C ARG A 12 3.93 13.88 -35.96
N VAL A 13 4.09 14.97 -35.21
CA VAL A 13 5.35 15.33 -34.57
C VAL A 13 5.64 14.37 -33.41
N CYS A 14 6.88 13.93 -33.24
CA CYS A 14 7.25 13.03 -32.14
C CYS A 14 7.07 13.70 -30.75
N ARG A 15 6.88 12.88 -29.71
CA ARG A 15 6.56 13.37 -28.34
C ARG A 15 7.63 14.30 -27.77
N ILE A 16 8.91 14.01 -28.02
CA ILE A 16 10.03 14.85 -27.53
C ILE A 16 10.02 16.24 -28.17
N CYS A 17 9.85 16.32 -29.50
CA CYS A 17 9.79 17.61 -30.19
C CYS A 17 8.55 18.41 -29.80
N LYS A 18 7.40 17.73 -29.58
CA LYS A 18 6.16 18.32 -29.09
C LYS A 18 6.34 18.90 -27.67
N ALA A 19 6.93 18.13 -26.75
CA ALA A 19 7.19 18.58 -25.38
C ALA A 19 8.23 19.71 -25.28
N LYS A 20 9.31 19.64 -26.07
CA LYS A 20 10.38 20.65 -26.09
C LYS A 20 10.06 21.86 -26.96
N LYS A 21 8.89 21.88 -27.63
CA LYS A 21 8.48 22.91 -28.61
C LYS A 21 9.57 23.18 -29.67
N LYS A 22 10.12 22.11 -30.26
CA LYS A 22 11.16 22.17 -31.32
C LYS A 22 10.65 21.63 -32.65
N ALA A 23 11.27 22.09 -33.74
CA ALA A 23 10.97 21.61 -35.08
C ALA A 23 11.36 20.13 -35.22
N CYS A 24 10.43 19.31 -35.72
CA CYS A 24 10.59 17.87 -35.92
C CYS A 24 10.65 17.56 -37.41
N GLY A 25 11.69 16.85 -37.84
CA GLY A 25 11.83 16.44 -39.23
C GLY A 25 10.90 15.29 -39.65
N LYS A 26 10.21 14.65 -38.68
CA LYS A 26 9.25 13.55 -38.87
C LYS A 26 9.81 12.33 -39.59
N GLU A 27 11.13 12.16 -39.65
CA GLU A 27 11.76 10.99 -40.25
C GLU A 27 11.54 9.75 -39.37
N LEU A 28 11.22 8.60 -39.97
CA LEU A 28 11.17 7.31 -39.28
C LEU A 28 12.51 6.58 -39.42
N PRO A 29 12.96 5.82 -38.39
CA PRO A 29 12.31 5.59 -37.09
C PRO A 29 12.55 6.73 -36.07
N THR A 30 13.56 7.56 -36.27
CA THR A 30 13.90 8.66 -35.35
C THR A 30 14.06 9.98 -36.09
N CYS A 31 13.49 11.07 -35.55
CA CYS A 31 13.64 12.37 -36.17
C CYS A 31 15.06 12.94 -35.98
N SER A 32 15.50 13.76 -36.93
CA SER A 32 16.83 14.36 -36.95
C SER A 32 17.18 15.18 -35.69
N TYR A 33 16.19 15.80 -35.04
CA TYR A 33 16.38 16.50 -33.77
C TYR A 33 16.70 15.55 -32.60
N CYS A 34 15.94 14.46 -32.48
CA CYS A 34 16.14 13.48 -31.42
C CYS A 34 17.44 12.70 -31.62
N PHE A 35 17.74 12.30 -32.85
CA PHE A 35 18.98 11.58 -33.19
C PHE A 35 20.23 12.37 -32.80
N LYS A 36 20.31 13.66 -33.16
CA LYS A 36 21.47 14.52 -32.84
C LYS A 36 21.66 14.77 -31.33
N ARG A 37 20.63 14.52 -30.52
CA ARG A 37 20.64 14.80 -29.08
C ARG A 37 20.59 13.54 -28.22
N GLY A 38 20.55 12.36 -28.84
CA GLY A 38 20.43 11.09 -28.14
C GLY A 38 19.10 10.90 -27.40
N PHE A 39 18.03 11.54 -27.85
CA PHE A 39 16.70 11.34 -27.26
C PHE A 39 15.98 10.16 -27.91
N ASP A 40 15.25 9.39 -27.08
CA ASP A 40 14.39 8.33 -27.57
C ASP A 40 13.16 8.91 -28.30
N CYS A 41 13.04 8.63 -29.59
CA CYS A 41 12.11 9.30 -30.49
C CYS A 41 10.84 8.47 -30.70
N VAL A 42 9.77 8.83 -29.99
CA VAL A 42 8.50 8.09 -30.03
C VAL A 42 7.41 8.91 -30.76
N TYR A 43 6.74 8.28 -31.72
CA TYR A 43 5.55 8.80 -32.40
C TYR A 43 4.27 8.20 -31.76
N GLU A 44 3.16 8.94 -31.74
CA GLU A 44 1.86 8.46 -31.23
C GLU A 44 1.08 7.80 -32.40
N ASP A 45 0.72 6.52 -32.28
CA ASP A 45 -0.15 5.81 -33.25
C ASP A 45 -1.63 5.88 -32.80
N GLU A 46 -2.56 5.92 -33.76
CA GLU A 46 -4.01 6.06 -33.49
C GLU A 46 -4.63 4.86 -32.76
N SER A 47 -3.91 3.74 -32.66
CA SER A 47 -4.30 2.57 -31.87
C SER A 47 -4.01 2.69 -30.36
N ASP A 48 -3.28 3.71 -29.91
CA ASP A 48 -2.91 3.90 -28.50
C ASP A 48 -3.93 4.75 -27.71
N THR A 49 -4.99 5.25 -28.35
CA THR A 49 -6.08 5.98 -27.68
C THR A 49 -7.25 5.05 -27.42
N PRO A 50 -7.53 4.65 -26.15
CA PRO A 50 -8.76 3.94 -25.83
C PRO A 50 -9.99 4.80 -26.18
N PRO A 51 -11.11 4.20 -26.61
CA PRO A 51 -12.31 4.92 -26.98
C PRO A 51 -12.85 5.70 -25.78
N ILE A 52 -12.95 7.02 -25.92
CA ILE A 52 -13.41 7.95 -24.89
C ILE A 52 -14.95 8.01 -24.94
N SER A 53 -15.60 7.72 -23.82
CA SER A 53 -16.98 8.13 -23.56
C SER A 53 -16.95 9.23 -22.51
N ASP A 54 -17.50 10.41 -22.82
CA ASP A 54 -17.60 11.56 -21.90
C ASP A 54 -18.58 11.33 -20.74
N ASN A 55 -19.22 10.16 -20.67
CA ASN A 55 -20.20 9.85 -19.65
C ASN A 55 -19.53 9.15 -18.45
N VAL A 56 -19.51 9.85 -17.30
CA VAL A 56 -18.92 9.38 -16.04
C VAL A 56 -19.47 8.00 -15.62
N ALA A 57 -20.74 7.73 -15.90
CA ALA A 57 -21.40 6.46 -15.58
C ALA A 57 -21.01 5.29 -16.50
N GLU A 58 -20.50 5.57 -17.71
CA GLU A 58 -20.01 4.55 -18.65
C GLU A 58 -18.57 4.15 -18.34
N VAL A 59 -17.70 5.08 -17.95
CA VAL A 59 -16.27 4.82 -17.70
C VAL A 59 -16.00 4.06 -16.39
N LEU A 60 -16.88 4.23 -15.39
CA LEU A 60 -16.83 3.44 -14.16
C LEU A 60 -17.31 2.00 -14.36
N LYS A 61 -17.80 1.64 -15.55
CA LYS A 61 -18.17 0.25 -15.84
C LYS A 61 -16.89 -0.58 -15.98
N PRO A 62 -16.74 -1.67 -15.20
CA PRO A 62 -15.51 -2.47 -15.17
C PRO A 62 -15.06 -3.01 -16.54
N TRP A 63 -16.01 -3.21 -17.46
CA TRP A 63 -15.74 -3.71 -18.82
C TRP A 63 -15.26 -2.64 -19.81
N SER A 64 -15.41 -1.35 -19.52
CA SER A 64 -14.82 -0.27 -20.33
C SER A 64 -13.33 -0.07 -20.01
N LEU A 65 -12.85 -0.66 -18.91
CA LEU A 65 -11.48 -0.62 -18.43
C LEU A 65 -10.67 -1.86 -18.86
N THR A 66 -11.30 -2.85 -19.52
CA THR A 66 -10.60 -4.07 -19.94
C THR A 66 -9.70 -3.79 -21.14
N LEU A 67 -8.39 -3.85 -20.90
CA LEU A 67 -7.40 -3.97 -21.98
C LEU A 67 -7.60 -5.33 -22.67
N PHE A 68 -8.21 -5.36 -23.85
CA PHE A 68 -8.30 -6.57 -24.66
C PHE A 68 -6.91 -6.94 -25.20
N PRO A 69 -6.40 -8.17 -24.99
CA PRO A 69 -4.99 -8.45 -25.20
C PRO A 69 -4.70 -8.97 -26.61
N MET A 70 -3.73 -8.33 -27.27
CA MET A 70 -2.71 -9.05 -28.03
C MET A 70 -1.44 -8.17 -28.03
N SER A 71 -0.47 -8.47 -27.16
CA SER A 71 0.80 -7.73 -26.98
C SER A 71 0.69 -6.31 -26.38
N ILE A 72 0.41 -6.19 -25.08
CA ILE A 72 0.52 -4.90 -24.36
C ILE A 72 1.97 -4.69 -23.93
N SER A 73 2.62 -3.64 -24.46
CA SER A 73 3.93 -3.21 -23.95
C SER A 73 3.78 -2.58 -22.56
N THR A 74 4.81 -2.67 -21.71
CA THR A 74 4.84 -1.97 -20.41
C THR A 74 4.55 -0.48 -20.56
N THR A 75 5.06 0.14 -21.63
CA THR A 75 4.81 1.56 -21.92
C THR A 75 3.36 1.88 -22.26
N THR A 76 2.64 0.95 -22.91
CA THR A 76 1.21 1.10 -23.21
C THR A 76 0.39 0.96 -21.93
N LEU A 77 0.76 0.03 -21.06
CA LEU A 77 0.14 -0.15 -19.75
C LEU A 77 0.32 1.11 -18.89
N ASP A 78 1.54 1.64 -18.78
CA ASP A 78 1.85 2.86 -18.01
C ASP A 78 0.99 4.04 -18.48
N ARG A 79 0.91 4.25 -19.80
CA ARG A 79 0.08 5.33 -20.38
C ARG A 79 -1.40 5.17 -20.06
N THR A 80 -1.91 3.94 -20.19
CA THR A 80 -3.33 3.65 -19.93
C THR A 80 -3.65 3.88 -18.46
N MET A 81 -2.81 3.39 -17.55
CA MET A 81 -3.02 3.58 -16.12
C MET A 81 -2.85 5.04 -15.69
N ALA A 82 -1.89 5.77 -16.27
CA ALA A 82 -1.74 7.21 -16.04
C ALA A 82 -2.98 8.00 -16.52
N TYR A 83 -3.57 7.61 -17.66
CA TYR A 83 -4.82 8.20 -18.14
C TYR A 83 -5.97 7.94 -17.15
N HIS A 84 -6.17 6.68 -16.73
CA HIS A 84 -7.21 6.34 -15.76
C HIS A 84 -7.00 7.09 -14.45
N LEU A 85 -5.77 7.18 -13.94
CA LEU A 85 -5.42 7.98 -12.78
C LEU A 85 -5.90 9.43 -12.91
N HIS A 86 -5.47 10.14 -13.94
CA HIS A 86 -5.82 11.56 -14.10
C HIS A 86 -7.31 11.78 -14.34
N TYR A 87 -7.95 10.92 -15.13
CA TYR A 87 -9.38 10.97 -15.36
C TYR A 87 -10.15 10.77 -14.05
N PHE A 88 -9.75 9.78 -13.25
CA PHE A 88 -10.40 9.43 -12.00
C PHE A 88 -10.35 10.58 -10.99
N TYR A 89 -9.17 11.17 -10.79
CA TYR A 89 -8.99 12.35 -9.92
C TYR A 89 -9.80 13.56 -10.41
N LYS A 90 -9.88 13.76 -11.74
CA LYS A 90 -10.72 14.82 -12.33
C LYS A 90 -12.21 14.61 -12.04
N VAL A 91 -12.72 13.38 -12.20
CA VAL A 91 -14.13 13.04 -11.96
C VAL A 91 -14.51 13.20 -10.49
N VAL A 92 -13.65 12.70 -9.59
CA VAL A 92 -13.85 12.81 -8.13
C VAL A 92 -13.74 14.25 -7.63
N GLY A 93 -13.10 15.14 -8.40
CA GLY A 93 -12.92 16.54 -8.02
C GLY A 93 -11.89 16.72 -6.89
N GLN A 94 -10.90 15.85 -6.82
CA GLN A 94 -9.82 15.89 -5.83
C GLN A 94 -8.45 15.92 -6.53
N SER A 95 -7.43 16.51 -5.91
CA SER A 95 -6.06 16.44 -6.44
C SER A 95 -5.24 15.32 -5.78
N PRO A 96 -4.26 14.72 -6.49
CA PRO A 96 -3.35 13.75 -5.91
C PRO A 96 -2.62 14.26 -4.65
N LEU A 97 -2.25 15.55 -4.64
CA LEU A 97 -1.63 16.19 -3.48
C LEU A 97 -2.56 16.22 -2.26
N GLN A 98 -3.84 16.60 -2.45
CA GLN A 98 -4.82 16.62 -1.36
C GLN A 98 -5.11 15.21 -0.85
N ALA A 99 -5.23 14.23 -1.75
CA ALA A 99 -5.38 12.82 -1.38
C ALA A 99 -4.17 12.33 -0.58
N GLY A 100 -2.95 12.59 -1.07
CA GLY A 100 -1.72 12.20 -0.41
C GLY A 100 -1.61 12.77 1.01
N LYS A 101 -1.94 14.05 1.19
CA LYS A 101 -1.97 14.65 2.54
C LYS A 101 -2.97 13.95 3.46
N ARG A 102 -4.20 13.73 3.03
CA ARG A 102 -5.22 13.03 3.83
C ARG A 102 -4.83 11.59 4.14
N PHE A 103 -4.15 10.93 3.22
CA PHE A 103 -3.66 9.58 3.40
C PHE A 103 -2.57 9.51 4.49
N LEU A 104 -1.63 10.47 4.48
CA LEU A 104 -0.61 10.60 5.51
C LEU A 104 -1.22 10.95 6.88
N ASP A 105 -2.22 11.85 6.89
CA ASP A 105 -2.87 12.31 8.12
C ASP A 105 -3.81 11.28 8.75
N ASN A 106 -4.29 10.28 7.99
CA ASN A 106 -5.28 9.31 8.46
C ASN A 106 -4.80 7.86 8.31
N PHE A 107 -4.78 7.32 7.09
CA PHE A 107 -4.49 5.90 6.83
C PHE A 107 -3.11 5.48 7.36
N GLN A 108 -2.07 6.28 7.10
CA GLN A 108 -0.68 5.98 7.50
C GLN A 108 -0.46 5.99 9.01
N ARG A 109 -1.31 6.68 9.79
CA ARG A 109 -1.22 6.64 11.25
C ARG A 109 -1.60 5.28 11.83
N TRP A 110 -2.40 4.51 11.09
CA TRP A 110 -2.81 3.16 11.46
C TRP A 110 -1.93 2.08 10.81
N LEU A 111 -1.61 2.23 9.52
CA LEU A 111 -0.77 1.30 8.76
C LEU A 111 0.33 2.05 7.99
N PRO A 112 1.54 2.18 8.56
CA PRO A 112 2.68 2.79 7.91
C PRO A 112 3.22 1.93 6.76
N ILE A 113 2.70 2.14 5.55
CA ILE A 113 3.10 1.36 4.36
C ILE A 113 4.10 2.07 3.45
N MET A 114 4.35 3.37 3.66
CA MET A 114 5.28 4.14 2.81
C MET A 114 5.85 5.38 3.51
N ALA A 115 7.08 5.77 3.18
CA ALA A 115 7.64 7.03 3.65
C ALA A 115 6.95 8.25 3.01
N PRO A 116 6.66 9.34 3.76
CA PRO A 116 6.04 10.55 3.22
C PRO A 116 6.77 11.10 1.99
N ARG A 117 8.10 11.15 2.02
CA ARG A 117 8.93 11.61 0.90
C ARG A 117 8.67 10.82 -0.39
N ARG A 118 8.54 9.48 -0.29
CA ARG A 118 8.27 8.61 -1.45
C ARG A 118 6.91 8.90 -2.06
N LEU A 119 5.90 9.18 -1.24
CA LEU A 119 4.57 9.57 -1.74
C LEU A 119 4.63 10.90 -2.51
N HIS A 120 5.37 11.89 -1.99
CA HIS A 120 5.55 13.17 -2.69
C HIS A 120 6.25 12.96 -4.05
N GLU A 121 7.30 12.14 -4.11
CA GLU A 121 7.98 11.78 -5.36
C GLU A 121 7.02 11.14 -6.38
N HIS A 122 6.16 10.21 -5.95
CA HIS A 122 5.14 9.61 -6.82
C HIS A 122 4.10 10.60 -7.33
N ILE A 123 3.66 11.54 -6.48
CA ILE A 123 2.74 12.61 -6.87
C ILE A 123 3.38 13.53 -7.90
N GLU A 124 4.63 13.95 -7.69
CA GLU A 124 5.37 14.78 -8.66
C GLU A 124 5.55 14.07 -10.02
N LEU A 125 5.81 12.76 -10.02
CA LEU A 125 5.88 11.97 -11.25
C LEU A 125 4.54 11.91 -11.97
N SER A 126 3.44 11.78 -11.23
CA SER A 126 2.09 11.84 -11.78
C SER A 126 1.80 13.19 -12.42
N GLU A 127 2.12 14.30 -11.77
CA GLU A 127 1.89 15.66 -12.32
C GLU A 127 2.67 15.91 -13.61
N ARG A 128 3.82 15.26 -13.80
CA ARG A 128 4.61 15.30 -15.04
C ARG A 128 4.06 14.38 -16.14
N GLY A 129 3.02 13.60 -15.87
CA GLY A 129 2.44 12.61 -16.80
C GLY A 129 3.35 11.40 -17.03
N LEU A 130 4.21 11.09 -16.07
CA LEU A 130 5.19 9.99 -16.13
C LEU A 130 5.01 8.89 -15.06
N PRO A 131 3.83 8.67 -14.43
CA PRO A 131 3.72 7.60 -13.45
C PRO A 131 3.76 6.23 -14.15
N GLY A 132 4.47 5.27 -13.57
CA GLY A 132 4.36 3.86 -13.95
C GLY A 132 2.96 3.32 -13.63
N ALA A 133 2.61 2.17 -14.21
CA ALA A 133 1.33 1.51 -14.01
C ALA A 133 1.08 1.17 -12.53
N ASP A 134 2.10 0.68 -11.84
CA ASP A 134 2.08 0.34 -10.42
C ASP A 134 1.89 1.58 -9.51
N VAL A 135 2.58 2.67 -9.81
CA VAL A 135 2.40 3.96 -9.12
C VAL A 135 1.01 4.55 -9.40
N SER A 136 0.49 4.36 -10.60
CA SER A 136 -0.84 4.85 -10.98
C SER A 136 -1.93 4.15 -10.17
N VAL A 137 -1.88 2.82 -10.05
CA VAL A 137 -2.84 2.08 -9.21
C VAL A 137 -2.66 2.37 -7.72
N LEU A 138 -1.44 2.64 -7.26
CA LEU A 138 -1.18 3.11 -5.90
C LEU A 138 -1.90 4.42 -5.62
N LEU A 139 -1.70 5.43 -6.46
CA LEU A 139 -2.36 6.73 -6.29
C LEU A 139 -3.88 6.64 -6.43
N LEU A 140 -4.41 5.73 -7.26
CA LEU A 140 -5.84 5.44 -7.34
C LEU A 140 -6.39 4.82 -6.05
N SER A 141 -5.66 3.87 -5.44
CA SER A 141 -6.05 3.28 -4.15
C SER A 141 -6.00 4.29 -3.00
N ILE A 142 -5.03 5.23 -3.03
CA ILE A 142 -4.98 6.37 -2.12
C ILE A 142 -6.20 7.28 -2.31
N CYS A 143 -6.63 7.49 -3.56
CA CYS A 143 -7.86 8.23 -3.84
C CYS A 143 -9.06 7.53 -3.17
N LEU A 144 -9.24 6.22 -3.40
CA LEU A 144 -10.34 5.41 -2.83
C LEU A 144 -10.48 5.59 -1.31
N VAL A 145 -9.38 5.45 -0.56
CA VAL A 145 -9.43 5.54 0.91
C VAL A 145 -9.46 6.97 1.46
N THR A 146 -9.35 7.98 0.60
CA THR A 146 -9.43 9.41 0.98
C THR A 146 -10.61 10.16 0.36
N LEU A 147 -11.49 9.43 -0.33
CA LEU A 147 -12.76 9.94 -0.85
C LEU A 147 -13.60 10.53 0.29
N ARG A 148 -14.15 11.71 0.07
CA ARG A 148 -15.14 12.31 0.98
C ARG A 148 -16.53 11.92 0.51
N SER A 149 -17.38 11.49 1.46
CA SER A 149 -18.83 11.60 1.29
C SER A 149 -19.21 13.07 1.30
N GLY A 150 -19.21 13.73 0.14
CA GLY A 150 -19.42 15.18 0.09
C GLY A 150 -19.49 15.73 -1.32
N GLY A 151 -20.48 15.29 -2.07
CA GLY A 151 -20.91 15.87 -3.34
C GLY A 151 -22.38 15.55 -3.58
N ASP A 152 -23.06 16.36 -4.39
CA ASP A 152 -24.50 16.35 -4.73
C ASP A 152 -25.00 15.07 -5.46
N LEU A 153 -24.26 13.97 -5.35
CA LEU A 153 -24.50 12.71 -6.04
C LEU A 153 -25.22 11.72 -5.11
N ALA A 154 -26.20 11.02 -5.68
CA ALA A 154 -27.00 10.01 -5.02
C ALA A 154 -26.14 8.93 -4.34
N ASP A 155 -26.47 8.64 -3.08
CA ASP A 155 -25.91 7.62 -2.17
C ASP A 155 -24.37 7.47 -2.17
N PRO A 156 -23.67 8.03 -1.15
CA PRO A 156 -22.23 7.88 -0.99
C PRO A 156 -21.73 6.43 -0.94
N PHE A 157 -22.54 5.46 -0.50
CA PHE A 157 -22.11 4.05 -0.42
C PHE A 157 -22.00 3.40 -1.79
N LEU A 158 -22.94 3.68 -2.69
CA LEU A 158 -22.88 3.20 -4.09
C LEU A 158 -21.66 3.78 -4.81
N HIS A 159 -21.32 5.04 -4.53
CA HIS A 159 -20.12 5.67 -5.09
C HIS A 159 -18.84 4.95 -4.65
N HIS A 160 -18.62 4.75 -3.34
CA HIS A 160 -17.42 4.07 -2.84
C HIS A 160 -17.27 2.62 -3.35
N SER A 161 -18.37 1.88 -3.45
CA SER A 161 -18.37 0.51 -3.98
C SER A 161 -17.94 0.46 -5.44
N VAL A 162 -18.49 1.33 -6.29
CA VAL A 162 -18.12 1.42 -7.71
C VAL A 162 -16.66 1.81 -7.88
N VAL A 163 -16.20 2.83 -7.15
CA VAL A 163 -14.77 3.22 -7.16
C VAL A 163 -13.88 2.06 -6.77
N TYR A 164 -14.23 1.33 -5.71
CA TYR A 164 -13.46 0.17 -5.27
C TYR A 164 -13.35 -0.89 -6.35
N VAL A 165 -14.47 -1.28 -6.98
CA VAL A 165 -14.46 -2.27 -8.06
C VAL A 165 -13.58 -1.81 -9.22
N THR A 166 -13.70 -0.54 -9.64
CA THR A 166 -12.85 0.06 -10.67
C THR A 166 -11.37 -0.03 -10.33
N VAL A 167 -10.96 0.43 -9.14
CA VAL A 167 -9.55 0.40 -8.72
C VAL A 167 -9.04 -1.04 -8.61
N LYS A 168 -9.87 -1.96 -8.09
CA LYS A 168 -9.51 -3.38 -7.99
C LYS A 168 -9.33 -4.05 -9.36
N THR A 169 -10.16 -3.72 -10.34
CA THR A 169 -10.00 -4.21 -11.72
C THR A 169 -8.71 -3.71 -12.34
N LEU A 170 -8.39 -2.42 -12.20
CA LEU A 170 -7.14 -1.85 -12.71
C LEU A 170 -5.92 -2.46 -12.00
N TYR A 171 -5.98 -2.61 -10.69
CA TYR A 171 -4.95 -3.31 -9.90
C TYR A 171 -4.74 -4.74 -10.39
N ALA A 172 -5.81 -5.52 -10.62
CA ALA A 172 -5.71 -6.89 -11.10
C ALA A 172 -5.06 -6.97 -12.49
N GLN A 173 -5.32 -6.02 -13.39
CA GLN A 173 -4.67 -5.93 -14.69
C GLN A 173 -3.18 -5.65 -14.57
N VAL A 174 -2.80 -4.66 -13.75
CA VAL A 174 -1.39 -4.35 -13.51
C VAL A 174 -0.69 -5.55 -12.90
N GLN A 175 -1.28 -6.18 -11.88
CA GLN A 175 -0.75 -7.38 -11.24
C GLN A 175 -0.56 -8.56 -12.22
N ALA A 176 -1.42 -8.69 -13.23
CA ALA A 176 -1.32 -9.76 -14.22
C ALA A 176 -0.23 -9.53 -15.28
N ILE A 177 0.16 -8.27 -15.52
CA ILE A 177 1.06 -7.89 -16.62
C ILE A 177 2.46 -7.52 -16.09
N THR A 178 2.56 -6.91 -14.91
CA THR A 178 3.83 -6.44 -14.35
C THR A 178 4.43 -7.41 -13.34
N HIS A 179 5.74 -7.32 -13.13
CA HIS A 179 6.39 -7.98 -12.00
C HIS A 179 5.95 -7.37 -10.66
N ALA A 180 6.10 -8.13 -9.57
CA ALA A 180 5.86 -7.62 -8.23
C ALA A 180 6.77 -6.42 -7.93
N SER A 181 6.19 -5.34 -7.39
CA SER A 181 6.89 -4.11 -7.03
C SER A 181 6.37 -3.54 -5.71
N ILE A 182 7.16 -2.69 -5.06
CA ILE A 182 6.77 -2.04 -3.79
C ILE A 182 5.45 -1.24 -3.93
N PRO A 183 5.25 -0.39 -4.96
CA PRO A 183 3.97 0.31 -5.15
C PRO A 183 2.79 -0.64 -5.33
N LEU A 184 3.00 -1.77 -6.02
CA LEU A 184 1.95 -2.76 -6.23
C LEU A 184 1.57 -3.47 -4.92
N ILE A 185 2.54 -3.83 -4.08
CA ILE A 185 2.29 -4.38 -2.73
C ILE A 185 1.55 -3.36 -1.87
N GLN A 186 2.00 -2.10 -1.86
CA GLN A 186 1.33 -1.01 -1.14
C GLN A 186 -0.13 -0.84 -1.58
N THR A 187 -0.40 -0.89 -2.89
CA THR A 187 -1.75 -0.84 -3.45
C THR A 187 -2.62 -1.99 -2.92
N GLY A 188 -2.08 -3.22 -2.95
CA GLY A 188 -2.79 -4.40 -2.47
C GLY A 188 -3.10 -4.34 -0.97
N VAL A 189 -2.19 -3.79 -0.15
CA VAL A 189 -2.42 -3.58 1.29
C VAL A 189 -3.53 -2.56 1.52
N ILE A 190 -3.57 -1.45 0.77
CA ILE A 190 -4.64 -0.45 0.85
C ILE A 190 -5.99 -1.09 0.48
N LEU A 191 -6.03 -1.87 -0.61
CA LEU A 191 -7.25 -2.57 -1.03
C LEU A 191 -7.72 -3.59 0.00
N SER A 192 -6.81 -4.39 0.56
CA SER A 192 -7.14 -5.35 1.62
C SER A 192 -7.70 -4.65 2.87
N ALA A 193 -7.10 -3.51 3.27
CA ALA A 193 -7.59 -2.72 4.39
C ALA A 193 -8.99 -2.13 4.13
N TYR A 194 -9.25 -1.66 2.91
CA TYR A 194 -10.59 -1.21 2.50
C TYR A 194 -11.61 -2.34 2.52
N GLU A 195 -11.24 -3.51 2.01
CA GLU A 195 -12.11 -4.71 2.00
C GLU A 195 -12.45 -5.16 3.41
N TYR A 196 -11.47 -5.15 4.32
CA TYR A 196 -11.68 -5.41 5.73
C TYR A 196 -12.64 -4.39 6.35
N ALA A 197 -12.38 -3.09 6.16
CA ALA A 197 -13.22 -2.01 6.71
C ALA A 197 -14.64 -1.96 6.14
N SER A 198 -14.86 -2.55 4.96
CA SER A 198 -16.19 -2.68 4.33
C SER A 198 -16.90 -4.00 4.67
N GLY A 199 -16.32 -4.84 5.54
CA GLY A 199 -16.89 -6.12 5.97
C GLY A 199 -16.70 -7.27 4.97
N GLN A 200 -15.94 -7.07 3.90
CA GLN A 200 -15.64 -8.09 2.88
C GLN A 200 -14.45 -8.96 3.30
N ILE A 201 -14.53 -9.59 4.47
CA ILE A 201 -13.38 -10.24 5.12
C ILE A 201 -12.75 -11.34 4.25
N GLY A 202 -13.55 -12.10 3.49
CA GLY A 202 -13.04 -13.12 2.56
C GLY A 202 -12.22 -12.54 1.41
N SER A 203 -12.64 -11.39 0.87
CA SER A 203 -11.85 -10.67 -0.12
C SER A 203 -10.56 -10.14 0.49
N ALA A 204 -10.66 -9.49 1.66
CA ALA A 204 -9.52 -8.92 2.37
C ALA A 204 -8.43 -9.97 2.61
N TYR A 205 -8.84 -11.18 3.01
CA TYR A 205 -7.98 -12.34 3.21
C TYR A 205 -7.25 -12.79 1.94
N ILE A 206 -7.92 -12.85 0.79
CA ILE A 206 -7.29 -13.20 -0.49
C ILE A 206 -6.33 -12.09 -0.94
N SER A 207 -6.73 -10.84 -0.80
CA SER A 207 -5.91 -9.68 -1.19
C SER A 207 -4.63 -9.59 -0.36
N ILE A 208 -4.71 -9.77 0.97
CA ILE A 208 -3.52 -9.75 1.84
C ILE A 208 -2.61 -10.94 1.57
N ALA A 209 -3.17 -12.13 1.28
CA ALA A 209 -2.41 -13.31 0.88
C ALA A 209 -1.55 -13.07 -0.37
N ALA A 210 -2.12 -12.40 -1.38
CA ALA A 210 -1.38 -12.00 -2.58
C ALA A 210 -0.26 -10.99 -2.25
N CYS A 211 -0.52 -10.03 -1.35
CA CYS A 211 0.49 -9.07 -0.89
C CYS A 211 1.66 -9.75 -0.19
N ILE A 212 1.39 -10.73 0.68
CA ILE A 212 2.41 -11.52 1.38
C ILE A 212 3.33 -12.23 0.39
N ARG A 213 2.74 -12.88 -0.63
CA ARG A 213 3.52 -13.56 -1.68
C ARG A 213 4.37 -12.58 -2.49
N MET A 214 3.82 -11.45 -2.90
CA MET A 214 4.58 -10.43 -3.63
C MET A 214 5.70 -9.83 -2.77
N ALA A 215 5.44 -9.58 -1.48
CA ALA A 215 6.43 -9.07 -0.53
C ALA A 215 7.63 -10.02 -0.38
N GLN A 216 7.38 -11.33 -0.30
CA GLN A 216 8.43 -12.36 -0.27
C GLN A 216 9.24 -12.42 -1.57
N VAL A 217 8.58 -12.28 -2.73
CA VAL A 217 9.26 -12.24 -4.03
C VAL A 217 10.17 -11.02 -4.17
N VAL A 218 9.74 -9.87 -3.65
CA VAL A 218 10.52 -8.62 -3.68
C VAL A 218 11.59 -8.57 -2.57
N GLY A 219 11.45 -9.38 -1.50
CA GLY A 219 12.37 -9.43 -0.37
C GLY A 219 12.07 -8.39 0.73
N VAL A 220 10.82 -7.94 0.83
CA VAL A 220 10.37 -6.96 1.84
C VAL A 220 10.40 -7.56 3.25
N ASP A 221 10.16 -8.87 3.36
CA ASP A 221 10.22 -9.64 4.60
C ASP A 221 11.65 -9.79 5.18
N ALA A 222 12.66 -9.62 4.35
CA ALA A 222 14.08 -9.61 4.73
C ALA A 222 14.69 -8.19 4.77
N ALA A 223 13.88 -7.13 4.65
CA ALA A 223 14.38 -5.75 4.60
C ALA A 223 15.18 -5.35 5.86
N TYR A 224 14.92 -6.01 6.99
CA TYR A 224 15.60 -5.73 8.25
C TYR A 224 17.12 -5.92 8.20
N ASP A 225 17.63 -6.80 7.33
CA ASP A 225 19.08 -7.04 7.14
C ASP A 225 19.83 -5.77 6.71
N LYS A 226 19.12 -4.85 6.05
CA LYS A 226 19.68 -3.61 5.50
C LYS A 226 19.45 -2.39 6.39
N LEU A 227 18.83 -2.54 7.56
CA LEU A 227 18.63 -1.44 8.50
C LEU A 227 19.97 -0.91 9.04
N GLY A 228 20.98 -1.75 9.17
CA GLY A 228 22.33 -1.36 9.58
C GLY A 228 23.20 -0.73 8.49
N ALA A 229 22.66 -0.45 7.29
CA ALA A 229 23.46 0.02 6.17
C ALA A 229 24.14 1.38 6.44
N VAL A 230 25.40 1.50 6.04
CA VAL A 230 26.19 2.74 6.16
C VAL A 230 25.58 3.87 5.32
N GLN A 231 25.09 3.53 4.12
CA GLN A 231 24.45 4.49 3.24
C GLN A 231 23.04 4.82 3.75
N GLU A 232 22.80 6.10 4.03
CA GLU A 232 21.54 6.59 4.58
C GLU A 232 20.34 6.24 3.68
N GLU A 233 20.45 6.41 2.37
CA GLU A 233 19.38 6.12 1.42
C GLU A 233 18.95 4.64 1.48
N THR A 234 19.91 3.72 1.46
CA THR A 234 19.67 2.27 1.60
C THR A 234 18.98 1.94 2.92
N ARG A 235 19.41 2.57 4.02
CA ARG A 235 18.80 2.42 5.34
C ARG A 235 17.36 2.94 5.38
N LEU A 236 17.07 4.09 4.76
CA LEU A 236 15.73 4.65 4.68
C LEU A 236 14.79 3.79 3.84
N HIS A 237 15.28 3.23 2.73
CA HIS A 237 14.55 2.24 1.93
C HIS A 237 14.20 1.01 2.76
N ALA A 238 15.20 0.40 3.39
CA ALA A 238 15.03 -0.77 4.26
C ALA A 238 14.03 -0.50 5.38
N THR A 239 14.05 0.70 5.98
CA THR A 239 13.10 1.10 7.02
C THR A 239 11.67 1.17 6.47
N SER A 240 11.47 1.77 5.30
CA SER A 240 10.14 1.85 4.67
C SER A 240 9.61 0.47 4.28
N GLU A 241 10.46 -0.41 3.76
CA GLU A 241 10.11 -1.79 3.39
C GLU A 241 9.81 -2.63 4.64
N TRP A 242 10.60 -2.47 5.70
CA TRP A 242 10.36 -3.14 6.97
C TRP A 242 9.03 -2.73 7.60
N ASN A 243 8.70 -1.44 7.54
CA ASN A 243 7.41 -0.95 7.99
C ASN A 243 6.24 -1.52 7.17
N LEU A 244 6.43 -1.68 5.85
CA LEU A 244 5.45 -2.32 4.97
C LEU A 244 5.23 -3.78 5.35
N TRP A 245 6.30 -4.54 5.64
CA TRP A 245 6.16 -5.93 6.11
C TRP A 245 5.37 -6.03 7.41
N TRP A 246 5.69 -5.22 8.40
CA TRP A 246 4.94 -5.19 9.65
C TRP A 246 3.49 -4.76 9.45
N SER A 247 3.21 -3.84 8.52
CA SER A 247 1.84 -3.44 8.17
C SER A 247 1.04 -4.60 7.57
N ILE A 248 1.68 -5.44 6.74
CA ILE A 248 1.09 -6.66 6.19
C ILE A 248 0.73 -7.64 7.31
N ILE A 249 1.67 -7.90 8.24
CA ILE A 249 1.44 -8.80 9.38
C ILE A 249 0.28 -8.31 10.24
N VAL A 250 0.31 -7.02 10.62
CA VAL A 250 -0.73 -6.37 11.45
C VAL A 250 -2.10 -6.53 10.81
N LEU A 251 -2.24 -6.19 9.52
CA LEU A 251 -3.51 -6.28 8.81
C LEU A 251 -4.00 -7.72 8.67
N GLU A 252 -3.12 -8.67 8.34
CA GLU A 252 -3.47 -10.09 8.28
C GLU A 252 -4.01 -10.58 9.64
N ARG A 253 -3.40 -10.17 10.76
CA ARG A 253 -3.89 -10.57 12.09
C ARG A 253 -5.28 -10.04 12.38
N PHE A 254 -5.58 -8.79 12.02
CA PHE A 254 -6.94 -8.26 12.18
C PHE A 254 -7.96 -9.04 11.34
N ILE A 255 -7.63 -9.31 10.08
CA ILE A 255 -8.49 -10.09 9.18
C ILE A 255 -8.73 -11.49 9.75
N LEU A 256 -7.68 -12.18 10.20
CA LEU A 256 -7.79 -13.54 10.74
C LEU A 256 -8.65 -13.61 12.01
N LEU A 257 -8.54 -12.62 12.90
CA LEU A 257 -9.33 -12.56 14.13
C LEU A 257 -10.84 -12.51 13.84
N GLU A 258 -11.26 -11.79 12.80
CA GLU A 258 -12.67 -11.72 12.40
C GLU A 258 -13.09 -12.90 11.50
N TYR A 259 -12.18 -13.42 10.69
CA TYR A 259 -12.48 -14.49 9.75
C TYR A 259 -12.73 -15.85 10.43
N SER A 260 -12.12 -16.07 11.60
CA SER A 260 -12.07 -17.35 12.32
C SER A 260 -13.44 -17.92 12.76
N ASN A 261 -14.55 -17.20 12.57
CA ASN A 261 -15.90 -17.71 12.80
C ASN A 261 -16.34 -18.80 11.79
N THR A 262 -15.57 -19.07 10.74
CA THR A 262 -15.95 -19.99 9.63
C THR A 262 -15.02 -21.19 9.42
N GLY A 263 -13.98 -21.34 10.23
CA GLY A 263 -13.02 -22.44 10.16
C GLY A 263 -11.58 -21.99 10.44
N ARG A 264 -10.71 -22.92 10.85
CA ARG A 264 -9.30 -22.63 11.16
C ARG A 264 -8.55 -22.37 9.85
N ARG A 265 -7.88 -21.21 9.74
CA ARG A 265 -6.96 -20.90 8.65
C ARG A 265 -5.59 -20.56 9.20
N ASP A 266 -4.57 -21.04 8.51
CA ASP A 266 -3.19 -20.83 8.89
C ASP A 266 -2.73 -19.43 8.52
N ARG A 267 -1.81 -18.93 9.34
CA ARG A 267 -1.18 -17.62 9.19
C ARG A 267 -0.16 -17.72 8.09
N MET A 268 -0.19 -16.77 7.16
CA MET A 268 0.64 -16.76 5.97
C MET A 268 1.89 -15.91 6.16
N ALA A 269 1.78 -14.71 6.76
CA ALA A 269 2.95 -13.90 7.07
C ALA A 269 3.62 -14.43 8.33
N VAL A 270 4.91 -14.74 8.25
CA VAL A 270 5.71 -15.20 9.39
C VAL A 270 6.07 -13.99 10.25
N CYS A 271 5.75 -14.05 11.55
CA CYS A 271 6.23 -13.04 12.49
C CYS A 271 7.75 -13.15 12.65
N PRO A 272 8.49 -12.03 12.59
CA PRO A 272 9.93 -12.02 12.85
C PRO A 272 10.28 -12.53 14.25
N SER A 273 11.49 -13.04 14.42
CA SER A 273 12.00 -13.50 15.71
C SER A 273 12.21 -12.32 16.68
N SER A 274 12.31 -12.64 17.97
CA SER A 274 12.27 -11.63 19.03
C SER A 274 13.51 -10.74 19.12
N ASP A 275 14.59 -11.15 18.48
CA ASP A 275 15.89 -10.48 18.35
C ASP A 275 15.94 -9.49 17.17
N VAL A 276 14.96 -9.53 16.26
CA VAL A 276 14.91 -8.63 15.10
C VAL A 276 14.42 -7.23 15.52
N PRO A 277 14.90 -6.15 14.87
CA PRO A 277 14.45 -4.80 15.14
C PRO A 277 12.93 -4.59 14.91
N LEU A 278 12.32 -3.81 15.79
CA LEU A 278 10.95 -3.34 15.65
C LEU A 278 10.81 -2.31 14.51
N PRO A 279 9.61 -2.19 13.91
CA PRO A 279 9.34 -1.13 12.95
C PRO A 279 9.26 0.22 13.66
N SER A 280 9.44 1.30 12.89
CA SER A 280 9.51 2.67 13.41
C SER A 280 8.42 3.55 12.82
N ASP A 281 8.07 4.64 13.52
CA ASP A 281 7.19 5.66 12.94
C ASP A 281 7.95 6.39 11.82
N THR A 282 7.26 6.71 10.74
CA THR A 282 7.84 7.41 9.58
C THR A 282 8.02 8.91 9.88
N VAL A 283 8.90 9.27 10.82
CA VAL A 283 9.11 10.68 11.19
C VAL A 283 9.94 11.40 10.12
N SER A 284 9.45 12.55 9.66
CA SER A 284 10.20 13.46 8.79
C SER A 284 11.23 14.27 9.60
N ASN A 285 12.48 14.28 9.16
CA ASN A 285 13.46 15.35 9.39
C ASN A 285 14.09 15.55 10.79
N SER A 286 14.36 14.50 11.57
CA SER A 286 15.33 14.61 12.67
C SER A 286 16.42 13.54 12.54
N GLU A 287 17.68 13.92 12.81
CA GLU A 287 18.86 13.04 12.79
C GLU A 287 18.57 11.70 13.49
N TYR A 288 18.27 10.69 12.68
CA TYR A 288 17.86 9.38 13.18
C TYR A 288 19.10 8.56 13.53
N ILE A 289 19.41 8.53 14.82
CA ILE A 289 20.24 7.46 15.41
C ILE A 289 19.29 6.29 15.67
N PRO A 290 19.38 5.17 14.94
CA PRO A 290 18.50 4.05 15.16
C PRO A 290 18.84 3.43 16.52
N THR A 291 18.02 3.70 17.52
CA THR A 291 18.00 2.86 18.71
C THR A 291 17.10 1.68 18.34
N TYR A 292 17.68 0.64 17.73
CA TYR A 292 16.92 -0.54 17.33
C TYR A 292 16.44 -1.27 18.59
N CYS A 293 15.19 -1.02 18.98
CA CYS A 293 14.54 -1.82 20.00
C CYS A 293 14.10 -3.16 19.40
N THR A 294 14.32 -4.25 20.14
CA THR A 294 13.87 -5.60 19.76
C THR A 294 12.68 -6.04 20.63
N MET A 295 11.99 -7.12 20.26
CA MET A 295 10.89 -7.65 21.10
C MET A 295 11.38 -8.13 22.48
N SER A 296 12.60 -8.66 22.52
CA SER A 296 13.31 -9.16 23.71
C SER A 296 13.90 -8.06 24.57
N SER A 297 13.91 -6.80 24.10
CA SER A 297 14.41 -5.67 24.87
C SER A 297 13.51 -5.45 26.09
N SER A 298 13.92 -5.98 27.23
CA SER A 298 13.31 -5.81 28.56
C SER A 298 13.52 -4.40 29.15
N ILE A 299 13.95 -3.45 28.32
CA ILE A 299 14.30 -2.09 28.72
C ILE A 299 13.02 -1.30 29.01
N ILE A 300 12.53 -1.53 30.22
CA ILE A 300 11.61 -0.70 30.97
C ILE A 300 12.31 0.61 31.41
N GLN A 301 13.60 0.79 31.11
CA GLN A 301 14.30 2.04 31.38
C GLN A 301 13.97 3.06 30.29
N SER A 302 13.00 3.93 30.61
CA SER A 302 12.50 5.06 29.80
C SER A 302 11.85 4.68 28.47
N SER A 303 10.64 4.15 28.56
CA SER A 303 9.63 3.96 27.51
C SER A 303 9.20 5.24 26.73
N SER A 304 9.95 6.33 26.81
CA SER A 304 9.72 7.57 26.05
C SER A 304 10.25 7.52 24.61
N GLY A 305 11.00 6.47 24.23
CA GLY A 305 11.66 6.37 22.91
C GLY A 305 11.07 5.39 21.90
N LEU A 306 10.09 4.55 22.26
CA LEU A 306 9.53 3.55 21.33
C LEU A 306 8.37 4.14 20.51
N SER A 307 8.47 4.00 19.18
CA SER A 307 7.47 4.39 18.20
C SER A 307 6.09 3.79 18.48
N SER A 308 5.02 4.49 18.10
CA SER A 308 3.65 3.99 18.16
C SER A 308 3.50 2.69 17.36
N PHE A 309 4.09 2.66 16.17
CA PHE A 309 4.04 1.47 15.33
C PHE A 309 4.87 0.30 15.87
N GLY A 310 6.03 0.57 16.49
CA GLY A 310 6.80 -0.45 17.20
C GLY A 310 6.04 -1.07 18.36
N ARG A 311 5.26 -0.26 19.09
CA ARG A 311 4.35 -0.74 20.14
C ARG A 311 3.24 -1.64 19.58
N GLN A 312 2.65 -1.27 18.44
CA GLN A 312 1.65 -2.10 17.75
C GLN A 312 2.24 -3.44 17.29
N ALA A 313 3.45 -3.43 16.73
CA ALA A 313 4.17 -4.65 16.36
C ALA A 313 4.42 -5.59 17.56
N GLN A 314 4.78 -5.05 18.72
CA GLN A 314 4.91 -5.84 19.95
C GLN A 314 3.59 -6.51 20.37
N ALA A 315 2.47 -5.78 20.30
CA ALA A 315 1.16 -6.35 20.62
C ALA A 315 0.78 -7.48 19.66
N ILE A 316 1.03 -7.29 18.36
CA ILE A 316 0.80 -8.29 17.32
C ILE A 316 1.70 -9.52 17.50
N TYR A 317 2.96 -9.33 17.89
CA TYR A 317 3.88 -10.43 18.20
C TYR A 317 3.39 -11.28 19.38
N LEU A 318 2.86 -10.65 20.44
CA LEU A 318 2.28 -11.37 21.58
C LEU A 318 1.02 -12.13 21.18
N LEU A 319 0.12 -11.48 20.42
CA LEU A 319 -1.03 -12.15 19.82
C LEU A 319 -0.57 -13.36 18.98
N ASP A 320 0.57 -13.25 18.31
CA ASP A 320 1.16 -14.34 17.55
C ASP A 320 1.45 -15.57 18.37
N ARG A 321 2.13 -15.38 19.50
CA ARG A 321 2.42 -16.44 20.46
C ARG A 321 1.16 -17.04 21.08
N CYS A 322 0.20 -16.20 21.49
CA CYS A 322 -1.06 -16.69 22.06
C CYS A 322 -1.84 -17.59 21.10
N LEU A 323 -1.96 -17.17 19.83
CA LEU A 323 -2.63 -17.96 18.81
C LEU A 323 -1.87 -19.26 18.50
N TYR A 324 -0.54 -19.23 18.47
CA TYR A 324 0.28 -20.44 18.29
C TYR A 324 0.03 -21.47 19.40
N GLU A 325 0.11 -21.06 20.67
CA GLU A 325 -0.12 -21.95 21.83
C GLU A 325 -1.56 -22.47 21.88
N THR A 326 -2.55 -21.64 21.53
CA THR A 326 -3.96 -22.06 21.44
C THR A 326 -4.18 -23.03 20.28
N SER A 327 -3.38 -22.91 19.21
CA SER A 327 -3.53 -23.78 18.03
C SER A 327 -3.00 -25.20 18.26
N GLN A 328 -2.00 -25.35 19.13
CA GLN A 328 -1.40 -26.63 19.51
C GLN A 328 -2.27 -27.44 20.51
N SER A 329 -3.55 -27.09 20.66
CA SER A 329 -4.48 -27.67 21.64
C SER A 329 -4.67 -29.18 21.54
N GLU A 330 -4.33 -29.81 20.41
CA GLU A 330 -4.67 -31.21 20.13
C GLU A 330 -3.58 -32.23 20.50
N GLN A 331 -2.34 -31.82 20.86
CA GLN A 331 -1.19 -32.75 20.88
C GLN A 331 -0.21 -32.66 22.09
N GLY A 332 -0.41 -31.81 23.10
CA GLY A 332 0.58 -31.59 24.19
C GLY A 332 0.09 -31.75 25.64
N ASP A 333 1.05 -31.93 26.56
CA ASP A 333 0.84 -31.99 28.01
C ASP A 333 0.17 -30.70 28.54
N SER A 334 -0.92 -30.87 29.29
CA SER A 334 -1.86 -29.79 29.60
C SER A 334 -1.30 -28.78 30.62
N GLU A 335 -0.35 -29.20 31.45
CA GLU A 335 0.19 -28.39 32.56
C GLU A 335 1.30 -27.42 32.10
N GLU A 336 2.25 -27.88 31.27
CA GLU A 336 3.28 -27.01 30.67
C GLU A 336 2.64 -25.90 29.81
N ARG A 337 1.57 -26.24 29.09
CA ARG A 337 0.80 -25.29 28.28
C ARG A 337 0.10 -24.24 29.14
N LEU A 338 -0.49 -24.65 30.27
CA LEU A 338 -1.13 -23.72 31.20
C LEU A 338 -0.11 -22.71 31.76
N LEU A 339 1.10 -23.17 32.10
CA LEU A 339 2.18 -22.31 32.56
C LEU A 339 2.62 -21.31 31.48
N LYS A 340 2.74 -21.75 30.21
CA LYS A 340 3.06 -20.86 29.08
C LYS A 340 1.98 -19.80 28.86
N LEU A 341 0.71 -20.18 28.91
CA LEU A 341 -0.42 -19.24 28.78
C LEU A 341 -0.47 -18.25 29.95
N GLN A 342 -0.22 -18.70 31.19
CA GLN A 342 -0.13 -17.82 32.36
C GLN A 342 1.04 -16.83 32.25
N GLN A 343 2.19 -17.27 31.71
CA GLN A 343 3.32 -16.38 31.47
C GLN A 343 3.00 -15.34 30.39
N LEU A 344 2.34 -15.76 29.30
CA LEU A 344 1.87 -14.86 28.25
C LEU A 344 0.86 -13.84 28.80
N ASP A 345 -0.10 -14.26 29.62
CA ASP A 345 -1.08 -13.37 30.25
C ASP A 345 -0.39 -12.33 31.17
N LYS A 346 0.57 -12.76 32.00
CA LYS A 346 1.38 -11.83 32.82
C LYS A 346 2.16 -10.83 31.97
N ASP A 347 2.81 -11.28 30.90
CA ASP A 347 3.56 -10.41 29.99
C ASP A 347 2.63 -9.42 29.29
N LEU A 348 1.44 -9.88 28.88
CA LEU A 348 0.41 -9.08 28.23
C LEU A 348 -0.10 -8.00 29.21
N GLN A 349 -0.58 -8.39 30.40
CA GLN A 349 -1.04 -7.46 31.44
C GLN A 349 0.03 -6.43 31.86
N LYS A 350 1.30 -6.86 32.00
CA LYS A 350 2.41 -5.96 32.29
C LYS A 350 2.62 -4.92 31.19
N ARG A 351 2.54 -5.33 29.92
CA ARG A 351 2.67 -4.38 28.80
C ARG A 351 1.42 -3.49 28.66
N LEU A 352 0.22 -4.02 28.90
CA LEU A 352 -1.02 -3.23 28.89
C LEU A 352 -1.04 -2.14 29.96
N SER A 353 -0.60 -2.45 31.18
CA SER A 353 -0.53 -1.46 32.24
C SER A 353 0.44 -0.32 31.88
N VAL A 354 1.58 -0.64 31.25
CA VAL A 354 2.52 0.33 30.68
C VAL A 354 1.87 1.16 29.55
N PHE A 355 1.09 0.54 28.65
CA PHE A 355 0.38 1.26 27.59
C PHE A 355 -0.70 2.22 28.11
N MET A 356 -1.51 1.76 29.06
CA MET A 356 -2.61 2.52 29.62
C MET A 356 -2.13 3.68 30.50
N THR A 357 -0.96 3.56 31.13
CA THR A 357 -0.39 4.62 31.99
C THR A 357 0.41 5.69 31.25
N GLN A 358 0.91 5.38 30.04
CA GLN A 358 1.80 6.28 29.27
C GLN A 358 1.10 7.11 28.20
N THR A 359 -0.23 7.07 28.13
CA THR A 359 -0.98 7.66 27.01
C THR A 359 -1.75 8.92 27.43
N PRO A 360 -1.15 10.14 27.39
CA PRO A 360 -1.88 11.40 27.54
C PRO A 360 -2.78 11.67 26.32
N HIS A 361 -4.03 12.08 26.57
CA HIS A 361 -5.17 12.26 25.66
C HIS A 361 -4.89 12.88 24.27
N GLU A 362 -4.44 12.09 23.29
CA GLU A 362 -4.45 12.49 21.87
C GLU A 362 -5.36 11.56 21.04
N PRO A 363 -6.51 12.05 20.53
CA PRO A 363 -7.39 11.31 19.63
C PRO A 363 -6.71 11.05 18.27
N GLY A 364 -6.84 9.84 17.73
CA GLY A 364 -6.42 9.50 16.35
C GLY A 364 -5.17 8.62 16.21
N LEU A 365 -4.18 8.74 17.11
CA LEU A 365 -3.02 7.81 17.16
C LEU A 365 -3.34 6.45 17.82
N ARG A 366 -4.58 6.28 18.28
CA ARG A 366 -4.94 5.33 19.35
C ARG A 366 -5.71 4.09 18.92
N CYS A 367 -6.11 3.97 17.65
CA CYS A 367 -7.00 2.88 17.26
C CYS A 367 -6.28 1.52 17.12
N GLY A 368 -5.07 1.46 16.57
CA GLY A 368 -4.40 0.19 16.25
C GLY A 368 -4.05 -0.63 17.48
N THR A 369 -3.22 -0.09 18.37
CA THR A 369 -2.72 -0.79 19.57
C THR A 369 -3.83 -1.09 20.57
N ILE A 370 -4.78 -0.17 20.78
CA ILE A 370 -5.90 -0.38 21.70
C ILE A 370 -6.91 -1.37 21.12
N ALA A 371 -7.20 -1.36 19.80
CA ALA A 371 -8.06 -2.37 19.19
C ALA A 371 -7.43 -3.77 19.25
N THR A 372 -6.14 -3.94 18.93
CA THR A 372 -5.47 -5.25 19.03
C THR A 372 -5.54 -5.84 20.44
N VAL A 373 -5.44 -4.97 21.46
CA VAL A 373 -5.51 -5.34 22.87
C VAL A 373 -6.95 -5.60 23.33
N LEU A 374 -7.90 -4.75 22.94
CA LEU A 374 -9.30 -4.86 23.35
C LEU A 374 -10.03 -6.03 22.67
N ILE A 375 -9.65 -6.41 21.45
CA ILE A 375 -10.18 -7.64 20.80
C ILE A 375 -9.91 -8.88 21.67
N HIS A 376 -8.86 -8.87 22.50
CA HIS A 376 -8.57 -9.97 23.42
C HIS A 376 -9.43 -9.96 24.70
N SER A 377 -9.98 -8.79 25.09
CA SER A 377 -10.78 -8.62 26.32
C SER A 377 -12.28 -8.65 26.08
N THR A 378 -12.75 -8.31 24.88
CA THR A 378 -14.18 -8.21 24.57
C THR A 378 -14.45 -8.88 23.23
N ARG A 379 -14.94 -10.12 23.28
CA ARG A 379 -15.46 -10.91 22.15
C ARG A 379 -16.77 -10.32 21.56
N GLY A 380 -16.92 -9.00 21.50
CA GLY A 380 -18.21 -8.35 21.26
C GLY A 380 -18.18 -7.01 20.53
N ASP A 381 -17.74 -5.91 21.14
CA ASP A 381 -18.41 -4.62 20.86
C ASP A 381 -17.53 -3.40 20.47
N ILE A 382 -16.24 -3.58 20.13
CA ILE A 382 -15.32 -2.41 19.97
C ILE A 382 -14.84 -2.18 18.52
N VAL A 383 -15.24 -3.03 17.57
CA VAL A 383 -14.86 -2.91 16.15
C VAL A 383 -15.35 -1.57 15.54
N ASP A 384 -16.50 -1.05 16.00
CA ASP A 384 -17.07 0.20 15.48
C ASP A 384 -16.29 1.47 15.87
N SER A 385 -15.54 1.46 16.99
CA SER A 385 -14.91 2.67 17.51
C SER A 385 -13.70 3.11 16.68
N GLY A 386 -13.02 2.15 16.03
CA GLY A 386 -11.91 2.42 15.12
C GLY A 386 -12.35 2.91 13.74
N LEU A 387 -13.45 2.35 13.26
CA LEU A 387 -14.09 2.73 12.00
C LEU A 387 -14.63 4.16 12.02
N VAL A 388 -15.10 4.65 13.18
CA VAL A 388 -15.57 6.03 13.35
C VAL A 388 -14.42 7.04 13.35
N ALA A 389 -13.23 6.68 13.83
CA ALA A 389 -12.06 7.57 13.82
C ALA A 389 -11.48 7.78 12.41
N CYS A 390 -11.60 6.79 11.51
CA CYS A 390 -11.26 6.95 10.10
C CYS A 390 -12.36 7.65 9.26
N ARG A 391 -13.56 7.84 9.81
CA ARG A 391 -14.71 8.50 9.14
C ARG A 391 -14.90 9.97 9.54
N ARG A 392 -14.05 10.55 10.39
CA ARG A 392 -14.12 11.97 10.79
C ARG A 392 -12.93 12.77 10.30
#